data_AF-A0AAD3DGJ6-F1
#
_entry.id   AF-A0AAD3DGJ6-F1
#
_cell.length_a   1.000
_cell.length_b   1.000
_cell.length_c   1.000
_cell.angle_alpha   90.00
_cell.angle_beta   90.00
_cell.angle_gamma   90.00
#
_symmetry.space_group_name_H-M   'P 1'
#
loop_
_entity.id
_entity.type
_entity.pdbx_description
1 polymer ?
#
loop_
_entity_poly.entity_id
_entity_poly.type
_entity_poly.pdbx_seq_one_letter_code
_entity_poly.pdbx_strand_id
1 'polypeptide(L)'
;RTCQLSPSSAVCVSCFRAGGHEAHDWIQYRSHSGGCCDCGDTAAWREEGCCPAHRPDRRPSPSPRLPRLLPPRPRRLLRAVLAAGLTRLTACLAQLAVGREGR
;
A
#
# COMPACT_ATOMS: atom_id res chain seq x y z
N ARG A 1 18.13 4.69 -11.52
CA ARG A 1 19.11 3.64 -11.17
C ARG A 1 19.93 4.00 -9.96
N THR A 2 20.54 5.20 -9.88
CA THR A 2 21.31 5.59 -8.67
C THR A 2 20.53 5.47 -7.36
N CYS A 3 19.26 5.92 -7.34
CA CYS A 3 18.42 5.93 -6.12
C CYS A 3 17.59 4.67 -5.88
N GLN A 4 17.56 3.73 -6.83
CA GLN A 4 16.75 2.52 -6.71
C GLN A 4 17.51 1.48 -5.87
N LEU A 5 16.80 0.70 -5.04
CA LEU A 5 17.39 -0.43 -4.32
C LEU A 5 17.22 -1.76 -5.07
N SER A 6 16.23 -1.85 -5.95
CA SER A 6 15.97 -2.98 -6.84
C SER A 6 15.77 -2.50 -8.28
N PRO A 7 16.09 -3.30 -9.31
CA PRO A 7 15.74 -3.01 -10.71
C PRO A 7 14.24 -2.83 -10.95
N SER A 8 13.39 -3.38 -10.08
CA SER A 8 11.93 -3.23 -10.15
C SER A 8 11.41 -1.91 -9.56
N SER A 9 12.25 -1.16 -8.84
CA SER A 9 11.82 0.03 -8.12
C SER A 9 11.69 1.24 -9.04
N ALA A 10 10.61 1.99 -8.90
CA ALA A 10 10.33 3.13 -9.75
C ALA A 10 9.57 4.24 -9.01
N VAL A 11 9.77 5.47 -9.45
CA VAL A 11 9.03 6.65 -8.98
C VAL A 11 8.23 7.24 -10.12
N CYS A 12 7.07 7.84 -9.82
CA CYS A 12 6.27 8.55 -10.81
C CYS A 12 6.98 9.85 -11.25
N VAL A 13 6.56 10.40 -12.39
CA VAL A 13 7.19 11.61 -12.98
C VAL A 13 7.19 12.81 -12.01
N SER A 14 6.14 12.97 -11.19
CA SER A 14 6.09 14.05 -10.21
C SER A 14 7.13 13.89 -9.11
N CYS A 15 7.28 12.68 -8.56
CA CYS A 15 8.31 12.39 -7.56
C CYS A 15 9.71 12.46 -8.18
N PHE A 16 9.87 12.05 -9.45
CA PHE A 16 11.14 12.14 -10.15
C PHE A 16 11.67 13.58 -10.17
N ARG A 17 10.84 14.53 -10.63
CA ARG A 17 11.20 15.95 -10.74
C ARG A 17 11.39 16.60 -9.36
N ALA A 18 10.51 16.30 -8.42
CA ALA A 18 10.61 16.87 -7.07
C ALA A 18 11.78 16.29 -6.26
N GLY A 19 12.29 15.12 -6.62
CA GLY A 19 13.45 14.46 -6.00
C GLY A 19 14.81 14.85 -6.59
N GLY A 20 14.85 15.65 -7.68
CA GLY A 20 16.10 16.17 -8.26
C GLY A 20 16.99 15.10 -8.89
N HIS A 21 16.42 14.18 -9.67
CA HIS A 21 17.15 13.03 -10.23
C HIS A 21 17.77 13.27 -11.62
N GLU A 22 17.68 14.48 -12.17
CA GLU A 22 18.15 14.81 -13.53
C GLU A 22 19.65 14.56 -13.71
N ALA A 23 20.45 14.69 -12.64
CA ALA A 23 21.89 14.46 -12.64
C ALA A 23 22.29 13.02 -12.25
N HIS A 24 21.34 12.12 -11.99
CA HIS A 24 21.60 10.74 -11.62
C HIS A 24 21.56 9.81 -12.85
N ASP A 25 21.98 8.55 -12.69
CA ASP A 25 21.69 7.52 -13.69
C ASP A 25 20.21 7.11 -13.54
N TRP A 26 19.41 7.32 -14.59
CA TRP A 26 17.99 7.02 -14.63
C TRP A 26 17.55 6.52 -16.00
N ILE A 27 16.40 5.84 -16.00
CA ILE A 27 15.68 5.47 -17.23
C ILE A 27 14.22 5.85 -17.06
N GLN A 28 13.56 6.25 -18.14
CA GLN A 28 12.11 6.36 -18.20
C GLN A 28 11.53 5.20 -18.99
N TYR A 29 10.42 4.68 -18.51
CA TYR A 29 9.61 3.72 -19.24
C TYR A 29 8.13 4.01 -18.96
N ARG A 30 7.26 3.62 -19.88
CA ARG A 30 5.82 3.59 -19.63
C ARG A 30 5.46 2.19 -19.14
N SER A 31 4.92 2.09 -17.93
CA SER A 31 4.37 0.82 -17.48
C SER A 31 3.09 0.48 -18.24
N HIS A 32 3.03 -0.72 -18.82
CA HIS A 32 1.87 -1.19 -19.58
C HIS A 32 0.67 -1.53 -18.69
N SER A 33 0.93 -1.98 -17.46
CA SER A 33 -0.07 -2.41 -16.48
C SER A 33 -0.22 -1.44 -15.29
N GLY A 34 0.41 -0.28 -15.35
CA GLY A 34 0.52 0.64 -14.22
C GLY A 34 1.53 0.16 -13.17
N GLY A 35 1.42 0.63 -11.93
CA GLY A 35 2.37 0.29 -10.88
C GLY A 35 2.26 1.23 -9.69
N CYS A 36 3.10 0.97 -8.69
CA CYS A 36 3.22 1.81 -7.50
C CYS A 36 4.42 2.74 -7.61
N CYS A 37 4.31 3.93 -7.03
CA CYS A 37 5.46 4.80 -6.85
C CYS A 37 6.15 4.44 -5.53
N ASP A 38 7.44 4.15 -5.57
CA ASP A 38 8.22 3.71 -4.40
C ASP A 38 8.83 4.88 -3.60
N CYS A 39 8.46 6.11 -3.92
CA CYS A 39 9.01 7.29 -3.26
C CYS A 39 8.57 7.30 -1.79
N GLY A 40 9.55 7.28 -0.88
CA GLY A 40 9.32 7.24 0.57
C GLY A 40 9.35 5.84 1.18
N ASP A 41 9.37 4.78 0.38
CA ASP A 41 9.62 3.42 0.87
C ASP A 41 11.12 3.17 0.91
N THR A 42 11.72 3.23 2.10
CA THR A 42 13.16 3.03 2.29
C THR A 42 13.64 1.60 2.03
N ALA A 43 12.73 0.64 1.86
CA ALA A 43 13.09 -0.71 1.43
C ALA A 43 13.24 -0.83 -0.10
N ALA A 44 12.71 0.13 -0.87
CA ALA A 44 12.73 0.12 -2.34
C ALA A 44 13.46 1.32 -2.95
N TRP A 45 13.49 2.45 -2.25
CA TRP A 45 14.06 3.72 -2.71
C TRP A 45 14.97 4.33 -1.65
N ARG A 46 16.13 4.81 -2.07
CA ARG A 46 17.07 5.48 -1.17
C ARG A 46 16.47 6.74 -0.56
N GLU A 47 16.67 6.95 0.74
CA GLU A 47 16.10 8.09 1.48
C GLU A 47 16.56 9.43 0.88
N GLU A 48 17.81 9.52 0.41
CA GLU A 48 18.36 10.73 -0.20
C GLU A 48 17.67 11.11 -1.51
N GLY A 49 17.06 10.12 -2.17
CA GLY A 49 16.29 10.29 -3.39
C GLY A 49 14.80 10.51 -3.18
N CYS A 50 14.31 10.55 -1.94
CA CYS A 50 12.89 10.79 -1.68
C CYS A 50 12.55 12.26 -1.90
N CYS A 51 11.47 12.53 -2.65
CA CYS A 51 10.98 13.89 -2.83
C CYS A 51 10.52 14.51 -1.49
N PRO A 52 10.50 15.85 -1.35
CA PRO A 52 10.16 16.51 -0.09
C PRO A 52 8.81 16.08 0.52
N ALA A 53 7.81 15.76 -0.31
CA ALA A 53 6.47 15.36 0.13
C ALA A 53 6.40 13.91 0.66
N HIS A 54 7.36 13.06 0.30
CA HIS A 54 7.38 11.64 0.66
C HIS A 54 8.68 11.25 1.36
N ARG A 55 9.41 12.23 1.91
CA ARG A 55 10.61 11.95 2.69
C ARG A 55 10.21 11.26 4.01
N PRO A 56 10.84 10.13 4.39
CA PRO A 56 10.57 9.47 5.66
C PRO A 56 10.84 10.40 6.84
N ASP A 57 9.90 10.48 7.78
CA ASP A 57 10.13 11.17 9.05
C ASP A 57 11.20 10.42 9.85
N ARG A 58 12.23 11.13 10.32
CA ARG A 58 13.27 10.56 11.20
C ARG A 58 12.76 10.19 12.60
N ARG A 59 11.50 10.50 12.92
CA ARG A 59 10.89 10.13 14.19
C ARG A 59 10.48 8.67 14.10
N PRO A 60 11.02 7.75 14.93
CA PRO A 60 10.51 6.39 15.00
C PRO A 60 9.04 6.47 15.40
N SER A 61 8.13 6.21 14.46
CA SER A 61 6.72 6.04 14.79
C SER A 61 6.58 4.67 15.47
N PRO A 62 5.98 4.58 16.67
CA PRO A 62 5.87 3.32 17.42
C PRO A 62 4.90 2.31 16.79
N SER A 63 4.54 2.45 15.51
CA SER A 63 3.68 1.51 14.82
C SER A 63 3.94 1.57 13.31
N PRO A 64 4.05 0.42 12.61
CA PRO A 64 4.03 0.43 11.16
C PRO A 64 2.69 1.03 10.73
N ARG A 65 2.73 2.21 10.13
CA ARG A 65 1.55 2.75 9.44
C ARG A 65 1.27 1.80 8.29
N LEU A 66 0.32 0.89 8.48
CA LEU A 66 -0.26 0.12 7.39
C LEU A 66 -0.51 1.11 6.24
N PRO A 67 0.12 0.91 5.06
CA PRO A 67 -0.13 1.78 3.93
C PRO A 67 -1.65 1.90 3.79
N ARG A 68 -2.16 3.07 3.44
CA ARG A 68 -3.58 3.21 3.08
C ARG A 68 -3.75 2.48 1.75
N LEU A 69 -3.78 1.15 1.79
CA LEU A 69 -3.87 0.24 0.64
C LEU A 69 -5.14 0.49 -0.18
N LEU A 70 -6.10 1.21 0.38
CA LEU A 70 -7.36 1.54 -0.25
C LEU A 70 -7.72 3.02 0.02
N PRO A 71 -8.09 3.82 -1.02
CA PRO A 71 -8.71 5.12 -0.83
C PRO A 71 -10.03 5.00 -0.03
N PRO A 72 -10.60 6.11 0.48
CA PRO A 72 -11.70 6.08 1.45
C PRO A 72 -12.95 5.31 1.00
N ARG A 73 -13.21 5.27 -0.32
CA ARG A 73 -14.39 4.62 -0.90
C ARG A 73 -14.31 3.08 -0.88
N PRO A 74 -13.29 2.43 -1.45
CA PRO A 74 -13.19 0.96 -1.40
C PRO A 74 -12.97 0.42 0.02
N ARG A 75 -12.48 1.23 0.97
CA ARG A 75 -12.43 0.88 2.40
C ARG A 75 -13.79 0.65 3.04
N ARG A 76 -14.78 1.48 2.70
CA ARG A 76 -16.15 1.36 3.24
C ARG A 76 -16.83 0.11 2.70
N LEU A 77 -16.65 -0.16 1.40
CA LEU A 77 -17.21 -1.34 0.75
C LEU A 77 -16.60 -2.63 1.32
N LEU A 78 -15.27 -2.70 1.45
CA LEU A 78 -14.60 -3.87 2.03
C LEU A 78 -15.07 -4.14 3.47
N ARG A 79 -15.16 -3.10 4.31
CA ARG A 79 -15.69 -3.23 5.67
C ARG A 79 -17.13 -3.74 5.69
N ALA A 80 -17.99 -3.23 4.80
CA ALA A 80 -19.39 -3.65 4.72
C ALA A 80 -19.52 -5.12 4.29
N VAL A 81 -18.74 -5.54 3.28
CA VAL A 81 -18.75 -6.92 2.78
C VAL A 81 -18.25 -7.90 3.83
N LEU A 82 -17.14 -7.58 4.51
CA LEU A 82 -16.61 -8.41 5.59
C LEU A 82 -17.59 -8.51 6.76
N ALA A 83 -18.17 -7.40 7.21
CA ALA A 83 -19.16 -7.39 8.29
C ALA A 83 -20.39 -8.23 7.93
N ALA A 84 -20.95 -8.04 6.72
CA ALA A 84 -22.09 -8.83 6.26
C ALA A 84 -21.77 -10.33 6.14
N GLY A 85 -20.56 -10.67 5.68
CA GLY A 85 -20.08 -12.05 5.62
C GLY A 85 -19.97 -12.69 7.00
N LEU A 86 -19.35 -12.00 7.96
CA LEU A 86 -19.23 -12.45 9.35
C LEU A 86 -20.60 -12.66 10.00
N THR A 87 -21.54 -11.72 9.86
CA THR A 87 -22.90 -11.86 10.41
C THR A 87 -23.66 -13.04 9.81
N ARG A 88 -23.51 -13.29 8.51
CA ARG A 88 -24.14 -14.45 7.86
C ARG A 88 -23.53 -15.78 8.32
N LEU A 89 -22.21 -15.81 8.51
CA LEU A 89 -21.52 -16.99 9.04
C LEU A 89 -21.92 -17.28 10.48
N THR A 90 -21.98 -16.27 11.35
CA THR A 90 -22.40 -16.47 12.74
C THR A 90 -23.86 -16.93 12.84
N ALA A 91 -24.75 -16.38 12.01
CA ALA A 91 -26.14 -16.83 11.94
C ALA A 91 -26.27 -18.28 11.44
N CYS A 92 -25.52 -18.66 10.40
CA CYS A 92 -25.48 -20.03 9.89
C CYS A 92 -24.96 -21.02 10.94
N LEU A 93 -23.86 -20.68 11.62
CA LEU A 93 -23.30 -21.50 12.69
C LEU A 93 -24.27 -21.65 13.88
N ALA A 94 -25.00 -20.59 14.25
CA ALA A 94 -26.03 -20.66 15.28
C ALA A 94 -27.18 -21.60 14.90
N GLN A 95 -27.62 -21.59 13.64
CA GLN A 95 -28.64 -22.50 13.13
C GLN A 95 -28.18 -23.96 13.12
N LEU A 96 -26.92 -24.21 12.75
CA LEU A 96 -26.32 -25.54 12.80
C LEU A 96 -26.09 -26.05 14.23
N ALA A 97 -25.87 -25.14 15.19
CA ALA A 97 -25.75 -25.49 16.60
C ALA A 97 -27.12 -25.88 17.20
N VAL A 98 -28.17 -25.10 16.92
CA VAL A 98 -29.55 -25.41 17.39
C VAL A 98 -30.08 -26.70 16.78
N GLY A 99 -29.73 -27.02 15.52
CA GLY A 99 -30.14 -28.27 14.86
C GLY A 99 -29.52 -29.56 15.43
N ARG A 100 -28.54 -29.46 16.34
CA ARG A 100 -27.92 -30.63 16.99
C ARG A 100 -28.53 -30.98 18.35
N GLU A 101 -29.30 -30.09 18.95
CA GLU A 101 -29.93 -30.31 20.26
C GLU A 101 -31.35 -30.91 20.16
N GLY A 102 -31.89 -31.02 18.94
CA GLY A 102 -33.24 -31.51 18.66
C GLY A 102 -33.31 -32.91 18.06
N ARG A 103 -32.31 -33.77 18.27
CA ARG A 103 -32.32 -35.17 17.81
C ARG A 103 -31.94 -36.12 18.93
#